data_AF-A0A848VJ92-F1
#
_entry.id   AF-A0A848VJ92-F1
#
_cell.length_a   1.000
_cell.length_b   1.000
_cell.length_c   1.000
_cell.angle_alpha   90.00
_cell.angle_beta   90.00
_cell.angle_gamma   90.00
#
_symmetry.space_group_name_H-M   'P 1'
#
loop_
_entity.id
_entity.type
_entity.pdbx_description
1 polymer ?
#
loop_
_entity_poly.entity_id
_entity_poly.type
_entity_poly.pdbx_seq_one_letter_code
_entity_poly.pdbx_strand_id
1 'polypeptide(L)'
;MSRTVSSALNLLVLSLLVGLSVLVFDGLPQEIPVHFGADGTPDRFASTSWLSWMLLPLMAVALSVMMEGISRLLPRMPEQLNVPDQKAYKALSLTDKLEVIARQQDFLSEITLSMNVMFAAIQIGSYQVAMGSAESLPWYSLASIAGFMIYTIIVAVRAFRDSQALINRLSEVAHAV
;
A
#
# COMPACT_ATOMS: atom_id res chain seq x y z
N MET A 1 8.56 11.77 2.90
CA MET A 1 7.40 12.21 3.72
C MET A 1 7.58 11.61 5.11
N SER A 2 7.28 12.29 6.22
CA SER A 2 7.45 11.66 7.53
C SER A 2 6.44 10.52 7.74
N ARG A 3 6.84 9.47 8.47
CA ARG A 3 5.98 8.32 8.77
C ARG A 3 4.62 8.71 9.35
N THR A 4 4.59 9.72 10.22
CA THR A 4 3.35 10.22 10.83
C THR A 4 2.39 10.76 9.78
N VAL A 5 2.90 11.53 8.81
CA VAL A 5 2.07 12.07 7.72
C VAL A 5 1.57 10.94 6.84
N SER A 6 2.43 9.98 6.46
CA SER A 6 2.01 8.83 5.67
C SER A 6 0.95 7.97 6.38
N SER A 7 1.10 7.75 7.69
CA SER A 7 0.14 7.00 8.51
C SER A 7 -1.21 7.72 8.61
N ALA A 8 -1.19 9.04 8.82
CA ALA A 8 -2.42 9.84 8.84
C ALA A 8 -3.15 9.81 7.49
N LEU A 9 -2.41 9.94 6.39
CA LEU A 9 -2.97 9.82 5.04
C LEU A 9 -3.53 8.42 4.77
N ASN A 10 -2.82 7.37 5.19
CA ASN A 10 -3.32 6.00 5.10
C ASN A 10 -4.66 5.82 5.82
N LEU A 11 -4.74 6.29 7.07
CA LEU A 11 -5.97 6.22 7.85
C LEU A 11 -7.10 7.04 7.21
N LEU A 12 -6.78 8.23 6.68
CA LEU A 12 -7.75 9.06 5.98
C LEU A 12 -8.32 8.35 4.74
N VAL A 13 -7.45 7.84 3.86
CA VAL A 13 -7.87 7.15 2.64
C VAL A 13 -8.67 5.89 2.96
N LEU A 14 -8.24 5.08 3.93
CA LEU A 14 -8.98 3.90 4.38
C LEU A 14 -10.35 4.25 4.96
N SER A 15 -10.41 5.30 5.79
CA SER A 15 -11.68 5.75 6.38
C SER A 15 -12.65 6.23 5.32
N LEU A 16 -12.15 6.95 4.30
CA LEU A 16 -12.96 7.37 3.16
C LEU A 16 -13.41 6.17 2.32
N LEU A 17 -12.52 5.23 2.01
CA LEU A 17 -12.85 4.01 1.27
C LEU A 17 -13.95 3.20 1.97
N VAL A 18 -13.77 2.89 3.25
CA VAL A 18 -14.74 2.11 4.03
C VAL A 18 -16.01 2.91 4.25
N GLY A 19 -15.91 4.16 4.71
CA GLY A 19 -17.04 5.00 5.04
C GLY A 19 -17.94 5.26 3.83
N LEU A 20 -17.36 5.64 2.68
CA LEU A 20 -18.14 5.82 1.46
C LEU A 20 -18.77 4.52 0.96
N SER A 21 -18.06 3.39 1.06
CA SER A 21 -18.61 2.09 0.67
C SER A 21 -19.83 1.69 1.52
N VAL A 22 -19.79 1.97 2.83
CA VAL A 22 -20.93 1.76 3.73
C VAL A 22 -22.09 2.69 3.37
N LEU A 23 -21.81 3.98 3.14
CA LEU A 23 -22.85 4.98 2.89
C LEU A 23 -23.63 4.76 1.59
N VAL A 24 -23.01 4.17 0.57
CA VAL A 24 -23.67 3.93 -0.73
C VAL A 24 -24.33 2.55 -0.84
N PHE A 25 -24.14 1.66 0.15
CA PHE A 25 -24.53 0.25 0.04
C PHE A 25 -26.01 0.05 -0.28
N ASP A 26 -26.90 0.76 0.42
CA ASP A 26 -28.35 0.62 0.25
C ASP A 26 -28.87 1.13 -1.11
N GLY A 27 -28.05 1.91 -1.83
CA GLY A 27 -28.37 2.43 -3.15
C GLY A 27 -27.91 1.55 -4.31
N LEU A 28 -27.20 0.45 -4.03
CA LEU A 28 -26.66 -0.43 -5.07
C LEU A 28 -27.76 -1.24 -5.77
N PRO A 29 -27.59 -1.55 -7.07
CA PRO A 29 -28.49 -2.47 -7.79
C PRO A 29 -28.41 -3.90 -7.23
N GLN A 30 -29.27 -4.80 -7.72
CA GLN A 30 -29.25 -6.22 -7.31
C GLN A 30 -27.98 -6.97 -7.74
N GLU A 31 -27.30 -6.52 -8.79
CA GLU A 31 -26.05 -7.10 -9.28
C GLU A 31 -24.98 -6.03 -9.47
N ILE A 32 -23.76 -6.32 -9.03
CA ILE A 32 -22.61 -5.42 -9.09
C ILE A 32 -21.43 -6.10 -9.80
N PRO A 33 -20.56 -5.33 -10.48
CA PRO A 33 -19.33 -5.88 -11.05
C PRO A 33 -18.37 -6.28 -9.93
N VAL A 34 -17.76 -7.46 -10.05
CA VAL A 34 -16.81 -8.01 -9.08
C VAL A 34 -15.47 -8.43 -9.72
N HIS A 35 -15.36 -8.29 -11.03
CA HIS A 35 -14.12 -8.45 -11.78
C HIS A 35 -14.19 -7.62 -13.06
N PHE A 36 -13.02 -7.17 -13.50
CA PHE A 36 -12.86 -6.34 -14.69
C PHE A 36 -11.73 -6.90 -15.54
N GLY A 37 -11.92 -6.90 -16.86
CA GLY A 37 -10.89 -7.21 -17.83
C GLY A 37 -9.77 -6.15 -17.85
N ALA A 38 -8.73 -6.43 -18.64
CA ALA A 38 -7.58 -5.52 -18.76
C ALA A 38 -7.93 -4.16 -19.39
N ASP A 39 -9.02 -4.10 -20.15
CA ASP A 39 -9.60 -2.88 -20.73
C ASP A 39 -10.52 -2.12 -19.75
N GLY A 40 -10.72 -2.66 -18.54
CA GLY A 40 -11.62 -2.12 -17.53
C GLY A 40 -13.08 -2.50 -17.72
N THR A 41 -13.44 -3.30 -18.72
CA THR A 41 -14.82 -3.76 -18.94
C THR A 41 -15.18 -4.82 -17.89
N PRO A 42 -16.35 -4.73 -17.22
CA PRO A 42 -16.75 -5.78 -16.27
C PRO A 42 -17.02 -7.09 -17.01
N ASP A 43 -16.33 -8.16 -16.62
CA ASP A 43 -16.47 -9.50 -17.20
C ASP A 43 -17.13 -10.49 -16.22
N ARG A 44 -17.34 -10.08 -14.96
CA ARG A 44 -18.04 -10.86 -13.95
C ARG A 44 -18.85 -9.97 -13.00
N PHE A 45 -20.08 -10.40 -12.76
CA PHE A 45 -21.01 -9.78 -11.82
C PHE A 45 -21.36 -10.76 -10.69
N ALA A 46 -21.82 -10.22 -9.57
CA ALA A 46 -22.36 -11.00 -8.46
C ALA A 46 -23.57 -10.28 -7.85
N SER A 47 -24.44 -11.03 -7.19
CA SER A 47 -25.52 -10.45 -6.40
C SER A 47 -24.96 -9.54 -5.31
N THR A 48 -25.63 -8.41 -5.09
CA THR A 48 -25.25 -7.44 -4.08
C THR A 48 -25.44 -8.01 -2.70
N SER A 49 -24.36 -7.98 -1.93
CA SER A 49 -24.31 -8.36 -0.53
C SER A 49 -23.23 -7.53 0.14
N TRP A 50 -23.28 -7.40 1.46
CA TRP A 50 -22.22 -6.73 2.21
C TRP A 50 -20.84 -7.30 1.90
N LEU A 51 -20.74 -8.62 1.75
CA LEU A 51 -19.47 -9.27 1.46
C LEU A 51 -18.98 -8.98 0.03
N SER A 52 -19.84 -9.08 -0.99
CA SER A 52 -19.44 -8.82 -2.38
C SER A 52 -19.04 -7.36 -2.60
N TRP A 53 -19.72 -6.41 -1.95
CA TRP A 53 -19.40 -4.98 -2.06
C TRP A 53 -18.19 -4.57 -1.22
N MET A 54 -18.07 -5.08 0.01
CA MET A 54 -17.01 -4.69 0.94
C MET A 54 -15.73 -5.50 0.77
N LEU A 55 -15.66 -6.48 -0.13
CA LEU A 55 -14.47 -7.32 -0.29
C LEU A 55 -13.19 -6.49 -0.54
N LEU A 56 -13.25 -5.50 -1.43
CA LEU A 56 -12.10 -4.65 -1.74
C LEU A 56 -11.73 -3.72 -0.56
N PRO A 57 -12.68 -3.00 0.09
CA PRO A 57 -12.42 -2.29 1.35
C PRO A 57 -11.83 -3.18 2.46
N LEU A 58 -12.37 -4.38 2.66
CA LEU A 58 -11.88 -5.32 3.67
C LEU A 58 -10.46 -5.80 3.37
N MET A 59 -10.14 -6.04 2.10
CA MET A 59 -8.78 -6.36 1.67
C MET A 59 -7.83 -5.19 1.92
N ALA A 60 -8.26 -3.94 1.65
CA ALA A 60 -7.47 -2.74 1.95
C ALA A 60 -7.15 -2.62 3.44
N VAL A 61 -8.15 -2.84 4.31
CA VAL A 61 -7.97 -2.83 5.76
C VAL A 61 -7.02 -3.95 6.20
N ALA A 62 -7.25 -5.18 5.75
CA ALA A 62 -6.45 -6.34 6.12
C ALA A 62 -4.97 -6.16 5.74
N LEU A 63 -4.70 -5.74 4.50
CA LEU A 63 -3.34 -5.49 4.03
C LEU A 63 -2.69 -4.31 4.75
N SER A 64 -3.44 -3.23 5.03
CA SER A 64 -2.90 -2.09 5.78
C SER A 64 -2.53 -2.46 7.22
N VAL A 65 -3.39 -3.24 7.90
CA VAL A 65 -3.10 -3.76 9.25
C VAL A 65 -1.89 -4.68 9.22
N MET A 66 -1.78 -5.55 8.21
CA MET A 66 -0.63 -6.44 8.03
C MET A 66 0.66 -5.63 7.84
N MET A 67 0.68 -4.64 6.95
CA MET A 67 1.88 -3.82 6.66
C MET A 67 2.31 -3.00 7.88
N GLU A 68 1.38 -2.38 8.60
CA GLU A 68 1.69 -1.65 9.84
C GLU A 68 2.14 -2.61 10.96
N GLY A 69 1.56 -3.82 11.02
CA GLY A 69 1.99 -4.89 11.93
C GLY A 69 3.44 -5.30 11.69
N ILE A 70 3.81 -5.54 10.42
CA ILE A 70 5.19 -5.84 10.01
C ILE A 70 6.11 -4.67 10.38
N SER A 71 5.73 -3.44 10.02
CA SER A 71 6.48 -2.21 10.31
C SER A 71 6.78 -2.08 11.81
N ARG A 72 5.81 -2.36 12.70
CA ARG A 72 6.00 -2.33 14.16
C ARG A 72 6.83 -3.49 14.70
N LEU A 73 6.88 -4.62 13.99
CA LEU A 73 7.62 -5.80 14.41
C LEU A 73 9.11 -5.72 14.03
N LEU A 74 9.46 -5.03 12.93
CA LEU A 74 10.84 -4.91 12.44
C LEU A 74 11.87 -4.50 13.52
N PRO A 75 11.64 -3.47 14.38
CA PRO A 75 12.60 -3.10 15.41
C PRO A 75 12.86 -4.19 16.47
N ARG A 76 11.94 -5.16 16.62
CA ARG A 76 12.08 -6.29 17.55
C ARG A 76 12.87 -7.45 16.95
N MET A 77 13.05 -7.45 15.63
CA MET A 77 13.73 -8.52 14.90
C MET A 77 14.73 -7.94 13.89
N PRO A 78 15.67 -7.08 14.32
CA PRO A 78 16.55 -6.34 13.42
C PRO A 78 17.42 -7.26 12.53
N GLU A 79 17.73 -8.46 13.01
CA GLU A 79 18.52 -9.45 12.27
C GLU A 79 17.76 -10.15 11.13
N GLN A 80 16.42 -10.05 11.11
CA GLN A 80 15.59 -10.65 10.06
C GLN A 80 15.40 -9.73 8.85
N LEU A 81 15.89 -8.49 8.93
CA LEU A 81 15.78 -7.55 7.83
C LEU A 81 16.72 -7.97 6.68
N ASN A 82 16.13 -8.13 5.50
CA ASN A 82 16.88 -8.35 4.26
C ASN A 82 17.30 -6.98 3.69
N VAL A 83 18.61 -6.71 3.69
CA VAL A 83 19.16 -5.42 3.27
C VAL A 83 20.27 -5.58 2.22
N PRO A 84 20.56 -4.51 1.46
CA PRO A 84 21.77 -4.45 0.65
C PRO A 84 23.01 -4.56 1.55
N ASP A 85 23.94 -5.47 1.22
CA ASP A 85 25.13 -5.80 2.02
C ASP A 85 24.85 -6.28 3.46
N GLN A 86 24.35 -7.51 3.57
CA GLN A 86 24.08 -8.15 4.86
C GLN A 86 25.31 -8.24 5.77
N LYS A 87 26.54 -8.27 5.23
CA LYS A 87 27.76 -8.36 6.04
C LYS A 87 28.02 -7.05 6.76
N ALA A 88 28.02 -5.94 6.02
CA ALA A 88 28.17 -4.60 6.58
C ALA A 88 27.06 -4.30 7.60
N TYR A 89 25.81 -4.59 7.26
CA TYR A 89 24.67 -4.39 8.16
C TYR A 89 24.79 -5.15 9.48
N LYS A 90 25.22 -6.42 9.44
CA LYS A 90 25.37 -7.24 10.66
C LYS A 90 26.42 -6.68 11.62
N ALA A 91 27.45 -6.02 11.10
CA ALA A 91 28.51 -5.38 11.89
C ALA A 91 28.07 -4.07 12.56
N LEU A 92 26.94 -3.49 12.16
CA LEU A 92 26.42 -2.24 12.73
C LEU A 92 25.96 -2.42 14.18
N SER A 93 26.03 -1.33 14.95
CA SER A 93 25.44 -1.25 16.28
C SER A 93 23.91 -1.37 16.22
N LEU A 94 23.27 -1.71 17.33
CA LEU A 94 21.80 -1.76 17.38
C LEU A 94 21.17 -0.40 17.03
N THR A 95 21.77 0.70 17.49
CA THR A 95 21.30 2.07 17.21
C THR A 95 21.31 2.35 15.70
N ASP A 96 22.39 1.97 15.03
CA ASP A 96 22.55 2.14 13.58
C ASP A 96 21.57 1.26 12.78
N LYS A 97 21.35 0.01 13.23
CA LYS A 97 20.34 -0.87 12.64
C LYS A 97 18.93 -0.28 12.73
N LEU A 98 18.60 0.39 13.84
CA LEU A 98 17.30 1.05 14.00
C LEU A 98 17.10 2.20 13.01
N GLU A 99 18.17 2.91 12.60
CA GLU A 99 18.08 3.94 11.57
C GLU A 99 17.77 3.34 10.19
N VAL A 100 18.41 2.20 9.85
CA VAL A 100 18.12 1.46 8.62
C VAL A 100 16.68 0.92 8.63
N ILE A 101 16.23 0.37 9.77
CA ILE A 101 14.86 -0.11 9.94
C ILE A 101 13.83 1.02 9.77
N ALA A 102 14.12 2.23 10.25
CA ALA A 102 13.22 3.37 10.06
C ALA A 102 12.97 3.65 8.57
N ARG A 103 13.99 3.51 7.71
CA ARG A 103 13.82 3.66 6.25
C ARG A 103 12.93 2.57 5.64
N GLN A 104 12.99 1.36 6.17
CA GLN A 104 12.13 0.26 5.75
C GLN A 104 10.68 0.47 6.20
N GLN A 105 10.47 1.04 7.38
CA GLN A 105 9.13 1.44 7.83
C GLN A 105 8.53 2.52 6.94
N ASP A 106 9.32 3.52 6.51
CA ASP A 106 8.89 4.55 5.56
C ASP A 106 8.51 3.93 4.21
N PHE A 107 9.32 2.99 3.70
CA PHE A 107 9.03 2.22 2.50
C PHE A 107 7.68 1.49 2.59
N LEU A 108 7.44 0.72 3.65
CA LEU A 108 6.18 0.00 3.86
C LEU A 108 4.97 0.95 3.92
N SER A 109 5.13 2.10 4.59
CA SER A 109 4.07 3.10 4.72
C SER A 109 3.71 3.75 3.38
N GLU A 110 4.70 4.03 2.53
CA GLU A 110 4.48 4.60 1.19
C GLU A 110 3.81 3.60 0.23
N ILE A 111 4.22 2.32 0.24
CA ILE A 111 3.56 1.26 -0.53
C ILE A 111 2.12 1.05 -0.07
N THR A 112 1.87 1.09 1.23
CA THR A 112 0.52 0.96 1.78
C THR A 112 -0.38 2.12 1.33
N LEU A 113 0.15 3.34 1.31
CA LEU A 113 -0.60 4.52 0.88
C LEU A 113 -0.96 4.44 -0.61
N SER A 114 0.00 4.10 -1.47
CA SER A 114 -0.26 3.99 -2.91
C SER A 114 -1.26 2.87 -3.23
N MET A 115 -1.16 1.73 -2.53
CA MET A 115 -2.12 0.62 -2.62
C MET A 115 -3.53 1.07 -2.21
N ASN A 116 -3.67 1.78 -1.08
CA ASN A 116 -4.97 2.25 -0.61
C ASN A 116 -5.60 3.28 -1.56
N VAL A 117 -4.80 4.16 -2.16
CA VAL A 117 -5.27 5.09 -3.20
C VAL A 117 -5.77 4.33 -4.43
N MET A 118 -5.03 3.30 -4.88
CA MET A 118 -5.46 2.44 -5.99
C MET A 118 -6.78 1.71 -5.67
N PHE A 119 -6.90 1.11 -4.49
CA PHE A 119 -8.16 0.45 -4.08
C PHE A 119 -9.33 1.44 -3.98
N ALA A 120 -9.11 2.65 -3.48
CA ALA A 120 -10.13 3.69 -3.46
C ALA A 120 -10.57 4.09 -4.87
N ALA A 121 -9.64 4.27 -5.80
CA ALA A 121 -9.95 4.57 -7.20
C ALA A 121 -10.77 3.45 -7.85
N ILE A 122 -10.36 2.18 -7.69
CA ILE A 122 -11.09 1.02 -8.22
C ILE A 122 -12.49 0.92 -7.60
N GLN A 123 -12.66 1.16 -6.30
CA GLN A 123 -13.96 1.11 -5.64
C GLN A 123 -14.91 2.19 -6.18
N ILE A 124 -14.42 3.42 -6.37
CA ILE A 124 -15.19 4.52 -6.94
C ILE A 124 -15.56 4.21 -8.41
N GLY A 125 -14.63 3.65 -9.19
CA GLY A 125 -14.91 3.20 -10.55
C GLY A 125 -15.95 2.08 -10.59
N SER A 126 -15.84 1.11 -9.68
CA SER A 126 -16.79 0.00 -9.56
C SER A 126 -18.19 0.48 -9.18
N TYR A 127 -18.29 1.48 -8.31
CA TYR A 127 -19.56 2.16 -8.00
C TYR A 127 -20.15 2.82 -9.25
N GLN A 128 -19.35 3.54 -10.03
CA GLN A 128 -19.83 4.22 -11.24
C GLN A 128 -20.35 3.23 -12.28
N VAL A 129 -19.68 2.08 -12.44
CA VAL A 129 -20.15 1.01 -13.32
C VAL A 129 -21.42 0.35 -12.78
N ALA A 130 -21.46 0.04 -11.48
CA ALA A 130 -22.65 -0.53 -10.83
C ALA A 130 -23.89 0.35 -11.02
N MET A 131 -23.74 1.67 -10.90
CA MET A 131 -24.84 2.62 -11.07
C MET A 131 -25.19 2.92 -12.54
N GLY A 132 -24.53 2.27 -13.50
CA GLY A 132 -24.75 2.50 -14.94
C GLY A 132 -24.29 3.89 -15.42
N SER A 133 -23.48 4.59 -14.63
CA SER A 133 -22.89 5.89 -15.00
C SER A 133 -21.61 5.78 -15.82
N ALA A 134 -21.02 4.59 -15.90
CA ALA A 134 -19.88 4.25 -16.74
C ALA A 134 -20.06 2.82 -17.27
N GLU A 135 -19.63 2.56 -18.51
CA GLU A 135 -19.68 1.21 -19.10
C GLU A 135 -18.50 0.33 -18.66
N SER A 136 -17.39 0.96 -18.28
CA SER A 136 -16.15 0.33 -17.85
C SER A 136 -15.48 1.13 -16.73
N LEU A 137 -14.42 0.59 -16.13
CA LEU A 137 -13.61 1.33 -15.17
C LEU A 137 -13.12 2.64 -15.79
N PRO A 138 -13.40 3.78 -15.14
CA PRO A 138 -12.91 5.07 -15.61
C PRO A 138 -11.38 5.11 -15.70
N TRP A 139 -10.86 5.97 -16.58
CA TRP A 139 -9.43 6.08 -16.85
C TRP A 139 -8.58 6.28 -15.58
N TYR A 140 -9.10 6.99 -14.57
CA TYR A 140 -8.37 7.22 -13.32
C TYR A 140 -8.15 5.92 -12.52
N SER A 141 -9.05 4.94 -12.63
CA SER A 141 -8.89 3.63 -11.99
C SER A 141 -7.74 2.87 -12.65
N LEU A 142 -7.73 2.81 -13.98
CA LEU A 142 -6.66 2.18 -14.75
C LEU A 142 -5.31 2.90 -14.55
N ALA A 143 -5.32 4.23 -14.56
CA ALA A 143 -4.15 5.05 -14.28
C ALA A 143 -3.63 4.83 -12.86
N SER A 144 -4.50 4.61 -11.86
CA SER A 144 -4.08 4.31 -10.50
C SER A 144 -3.41 2.93 -10.39
N ILE A 145 -3.88 1.92 -11.16
CA ILE A 145 -3.26 0.60 -11.22
C ILE A 145 -1.87 0.69 -11.84
N ALA A 146 -1.77 1.31 -13.03
CA ALA A 146 -0.49 1.53 -13.69
C ALA A 146 0.47 2.36 -12.83
N GLY A 147 -0.05 3.43 -12.23
CA GLY A 147 0.66 4.30 -11.31
C GLY A 147 1.18 3.56 -10.09
N PHE A 148 0.38 2.70 -9.45
CA PHE A 148 0.80 1.88 -8.33
C PHE A 148 1.95 0.93 -8.71
N MET A 149 1.87 0.26 -9.86
CA MET A 149 2.94 -0.64 -10.32
C MET A 149 4.25 0.12 -10.55
N ILE A 150 4.20 1.22 -11.28
CA ILE A 150 5.38 2.06 -11.57
C ILE A 150 5.95 2.65 -10.27
N TYR A 151 5.09 3.20 -9.42
CA TYR A 151 5.48 3.82 -8.17
C TYR A 151 6.12 2.81 -7.21
N THR A 152 5.61 1.58 -7.15
CA THR A 152 6.21 0.51 -6.33
C THR A 152 7.63 0.20 -6.77
N ILE A 153 7.90 0.15 -8.08
CA ILE A 153 9.26 -0.05 -8.60
C ILE A 153 10.15 1.13 -8.21
N ILE A 154 9.69 2.37 -8.40
CA ILE A 154 10.45 3.58 -8.05
C ILE A 154 10.80 3.58 -6.57
N VAL A 155 9.81 3.34 -5.70
CA VAL A 155 9.97 3.35 -4.25
C VAL A 155 10.86 2.20 -3.77
N ALA A 156 10.76 1.01 -4.38
CA ALA A 156 11.65 -0.11 -4.08
C ALA A 156 13.11 0.19 -4.46
N VAL A 157 13.35 0.73 -5.66
CA VAL A 157 14.70 1.13 -6.10
C VAL A 157 15.27 2.23 -5.21
N ARG A 158 14.45 3.23 -4.85
CA ARG A 158 14.84 4.30 -3.93
C ARG A 158 15.20 3.74 -2.56
N ALA A 159 14.33 2.91 -1.97
CA ALA A 159 14.57 2.30 -0.66
C ALA A 159 15.83 1.42 -0.62
N PHE A 160 16.09 0.67 -1.70
CA PHE A 160 17.32 -0.11 -1.85
C PHE A 160 18.56 0.79 -1.85
N ARG A 161 18.57 1.83 -2.69
CA ARG A 161 19.70 2.76 -2.81
C ARG A 161 19.95 3.52 -1.50
N ASP A 162 18.90 4.02 -0.88
CA ASP A 162 18.98 4.77 0.38
C ASP A 162 19.50 3.89 1.52
N SER A 163 19.04 2.63 1.59
CA SER A 163 19.52 1.67 2.60
C SER A 163 20.98 1.32 2.40
N GLN A 164 21.42 1.08 1.16
CA GLN A 164 22.83 0.80 0.86
C GLN A 164 23.72 2.00 1.22
N ALA A 165 23.33 3.21 0.82
CA ALA A 165 24.09 4.42 1.12
C ALA A 165 24.21 4.67 2.63
N LEU A 166 23.12 4.42 3.37
CA LEU A 166 23.10 4.56 4.82
C LEU A 166 24.00 3.52 5.50
N ILE A 167 23.92 2.25 5.10
CA ILE A 167 24.76 1.17 5.66
C ILE A 167 26.25 1.48 5.42
N ASN A 168 26.62 1.90 4.20
CA ASN A 168 28.00 2.26 3.88
C ASN A 168 28.50 3.39 4.79
N ARG A 169 27.72 4.48 4.90
CA ARG A 169 28.06 5.62 5.75
C ARG A 169 28.25 5.22 7.22
N LEU A 170 27.35 4.41 7.75
CA LEU A 170 27.41 3.96 9.15
C LEU A 170 28.61 3.03 9.39
N SER A 171 28.95 2.17 8.42
CA SER A 171 30.12 1.31 8.50
C SER A 171 31.45 2.07 8.47
N GLU A 172 31.56 3.13 7.66
CA GLU A 172 32.75 3.98 7.61
C GLU A 172 33.01 4.67 8.95
N VAL A 173 31.94 5.18 9.59
CA VAL A 173 32.04 5.80 10.92
C VAL A 173 32.45 4.78 11.98
N ALA A 174 31.88 3.57 11.94
CA ALA A 174 32.21 2.50 12.88
C ALA A 174 33.67 2.02 12.79
N HIS A 175 34.32 2.18 11.62
CA HIS A 175 35.74 1.86 11.44
C HIS A 175 36.69 3.02 11.76
N ALA A 176 36.17 4.25 11.85
CA ALA A 176 36.96 5.44 12.17
C ALA A 176 37.11 5.70 13.68
N VAL A 177 36.35 4.98 14.52
CA VAL A 177 36.34 5.05 15.99
C VAL A 177 37.06 3.83 16.56
#